data_AF-A0A2A7H2F1-F1
#
_entry.id   AF-A0A2A7H2F1-F1
#
_cell.length_a   1.000
_cell.length_b   1.000
_cell.length_c   1.000
_cell.angle_alpha   90.00
_cell.angle_beta   90.00
_cell.angle_gamma   90.00
#
_symmetry.space_group_name_H-M   'P 1'
#
loop_
_entity.id
_entity.type
_entity.pdbx_description
1 polymer ?
#
loop_
_entity_poly.entity_id
_entity_poly.type
_entity_poly.pdbx_seq_one_letter_code
_entity_poly.pdbx_strand_id
1 'polypeptide(L)'
;MEQLAFFPEITNEEYKLIQKEVAKELFSYRVLKVRMQNQEECANQNISLFPELRDTKKINDYKYTQIKRAIEHALDPEQREIIERKYLKSGMVSDKNVKAQMFLENNWFYAQKKNAIMAIATALRII
;
A
#
# COMPACT_ATOMS: atom_id res chain seq x y z
N MET A 1 10.02 -26.75 13.68
CA MET A 1 9.55 -25.83 12.62
C MET A 1 9.79 -24.42 13.11
N GLU A 2 10.99 -23.90 12.89
CA GLU A 2 11.27 -22.47 13.07
C GLU A 2 10.77 -21.76 11.81
N GLN A 3 9.66 -21.04 11.94
CA GLN A 3 9.12 -20.27 10.84
C GLN A 3 9.96 -18.98 10.72
N LEU A 4 10.78 -18.93 9.66
CA LEU A 4 11.43 -17.77 9.05
C LEU A 4 10.90 -16.40 9.54
N ALA A 5 11.45 -15.86 10.62
CA ALA A 5 11.31 -14.44 10.91
C ALA A 5 12.20 -13.69 9.92
N PHE A 6 11.65 -13.34 8.75
CA PHE A 6 12.36 -12.60 7.69
C PHE A 6 12.75 -11.17 8.12
N PHE A 7 12.18 -10.69 9.22
CA PHE A 7 12.40 -9.33 9.75
C PHE A 7 12.97 -9.41 11.17
N PRO A 8 13.87 -8.48 11.55
CA PRO A 8 14.36 -8.38 12.92
C PRO A 8 13.21 -8.23 13.91
N GLU A 9 13.45 -8.59 15.18
CA GLU A 9 12.47 -8.35 16.24
C GLU A 9 12.16 -6.85 16.32
N ILE A 10 10.94 -6.48 15.93
CA ILE A 10 10.42 -5.12 16.07
C ILE A 10 9.52 -5.04 17.29
N THR A 11 9.65 -3.96 18.04
CA THR A 11 8.72 -3.65 19.14
C THR A 11 7.33 -3.34 18.60
N ASN A 12 6.33 -3.42 19.48
CA ASN A 12 4.97 -3.04 19.12
C ASN A 12 4.85 -1.54 18.81
N GLU A 13 5.65 -0.71 19.46
CA GLU A 13 5.74 0.73 19.25
C GLU A 13 6.30 1.04 17.86
N GLU A 14 7.42 0.43 17.47
CA GLU A 14 8.01 0.57 16.14
C GLU A 14 7.06 0.09 15.05
N TYR A 15 6.42 -1.06 15.25
CA TYR A 15 5.44 -1.58 14.30
C TYR A 15 4.27 -0.61 14.08
N LYS A 16 3.78 0.07 15.12
CA LYS A 16 2.72 1.08 14.99
C LYS A 16 3.17 2.28 14.14
N LEU A 17 4.43 2.71 14.28
CA LEU A 17 5.00 3.79 13.47
C LEU A 17 5.14 3.36 12.00
N ILE A 18 5.69 2.17 11.76
CA ILE A 18 5.83 1.58 10.41
C ILE A 18 4.45 1.45 9.75
N GLN A 19 3.47 0.88 10.46
CA GLN A 19 2.10 0.74 9.97
C GLN A 19 1.48 2.08 9.60
N LYS A 20 1.73 3.13 10.39
CA LYS A 20 1.23 4.49 10.11
C LYS A 20 1.84 5.06 8.83
N GLU A 21 3.15 4.94 8.63
CA GLU A 21 3.82 5.45 7.43
C GLU A 21 3.41 4.65 6.18
N VAL A 22 3.36 3.33 6.25
CA VAL A 22 2.87 2.48 5.16
C VAL A 22 1.42 2.83 4.80
N ALA A 23 0.55 3.03 5.80
CA ALA A 23 -0.84 3.41 5.55
C ALA A 23 -0.93 4.74 4.80
N LYS A 24 -0.13 5.76 5.16
CA LYS A 24 -0.10 7.05 4.44
C LYS A 24 0.29 6.87 2.98
N GLU A 25 1.35 6.12 2.68
CA GLU A 25 1.79 5.91 1.30
C GLU A 25 0.75 5.11 0.49
N LEU A 26 0.06 4.15 1.09
CA LEU A 26 -1.06 3.44 0.44
C LEU A 26 -2.26 4.37 0.15
N PHE A 27 -2.57 5.31 1.05
CA PHE A 27 -3.58 6.34 0.76
C PHE A 27 -3.14 7.27 -0.37
N SER A 28 -1.88 7.72 -0.36
CA SER A 28 -1.31 8.52 -1.45
C SER A 28 -1.33 7.76 -2.78
N TYR A 29 -1.08 6.45 -2.77
CA TYR A 29 -1.14 5.62 -3.97
C TYR A 29 -2.50 5.62 -4.65
N ARG A 30 -3.61 5.67 -3.90
CA ARG A 30 -4.95 5.78 -4.50
C ARG A 30 -5.11 7.06 -5.32
N VAL A 31 -4.61 8.18 -4.78
CA VAL A 31 -4.63 9.48 -5.46
C VAL A 31 -3.71 9.46 -6.67
N LEU A 32 -2.51 8.90 -6.52
CA LEU A 32 -1.53 8.78 -7.61
C LEU A 32 -2.05 7.89 -8.74
N LYS A 33 -2.77 6.81 -8.43
CA LYS A 33 -3.37 5.92 -9.43
C LYS A 33 -4.35 6.67 -10.33
N VAL A 34 -5.25 7.46 -9.75
CA VAL A 34 -6.18 8.32 -10.51
C VAL A 34 -5.41 9.38 -11.30
N ARG A 35 -4.39 10.01 -10.70
CA ARG A 35 -3.54 10.97 -11.40
C ARG A 35 -2.88 10.37 -12.64
N MET A 36 -2.40 9.12 -12.56
CA MET A 36 -1.78 8.44 -13.70
C MET A 36 -2.79 8.18 -14.83
N GLN A 37 -4.01 7.76 -14.49
CA GLN A 37 -5.09 7.56 -15.47
C GLN A 37 -5.42 8.88 -16.17
N ASN A 38 -5.61 9.96 -15.42
CA ASN A 38 -5.89 11.28 -15.99
C ASN A 38 -4.73 11.78 -16.87
N GLN A 39 -3.47 11.54 -16.46
CA GLN A 39 -2.29 11.91 -17.23
C GLN A 39 -2.21 11.15 -18.56
N GLU A 40 -2.51 9.85 -18.56
CA GLU A 40 -2.57 9.01 -19.76
C GLU A 40 -3.69 9.46 -20.71
N GLU A 41 -4.89 9.74 -20.19
CA GLU A 41 -6.01 10.27 -20.97
C GLU A 41 -5.66 11.62 -21.62
N CYS A 42 -5.08 12.54 -20.86
CA CYS A 42 -4.66 13.85 -21.37
C CYS A 42 -3.57 13.72 -22.45
N ALA A 43 -2.59 12.83 -22.24
CA ALA A 43 -1.52 12.59 -23.20
C ALA A 43 -2.06 11.99 -24.51
N ASN A 44 -2.97 11.02 -24.43
CA ASN A 44 -3.59 10.37 -25.58
C ASN A 44 -4.44 11.35 -26.42
N GLN A 45 -5.06 12.33 -25.78
CA GLN A 45 -5.88 13.36 -26.45
C GLN A 45 -5.09 14.63 -26.78
N ASN A 46 -3.82 14.72 -26.37
CA ASN A 46 -2.98 15.92 -26.47
C ASN A 46 -3.67 17.19 -25.88
N ILE A 47 -4.32 17.04 -24.72
CA ILE A 47 -5.02 18.11 -24.01
C ILE A 47 -4.40 18.38 -22.64
N SER A 48 -4.69 19.58 -22.09
CA SER A 48 -4.41 19.92 -20.71
C SER A 48 -5.67 20.54 -20.09
N LEU A 49 -6.24 19.88 -19.08
CA LEU A 49 -7.53 20.25 -18.48
C LEU A 49 -7.40 21.13 -17.23
N PHE A 50 -6.28 21.02 -16.50
CA PHE A 50 -6.09 21.67 -15.21
C PHE A 50 -4.70 22.32 -15.11
N PRO A 51 -4.55 23.44 -14.37
CA PRO A 51 -3.25 24.07 -14.17
C PRO A 51 -2.36 23.26 -13.22
N GLU A 52 -1.06 23.17 -13.52
CA GLU A 52 -0.03 22.61 -12.62
C GLU A 52 0.67 23.74 -11.85
N LEU A 53 0.41 23.84 -10.55
CA LEU A 53 0.96 24.91 -9.69
C LEU A 53 2.36 24.60 -9.15
N ARG A 54 2.80 23.33 -9.21
CA ARG A 54 4.08 22.85 -8.68
C ARG A 54 4.62 21.73 -9.55
N ASP A 55 5.91 21.78 -9.88
CA ASP A 55 6.59 20.67 -10.55
C ASP A 55 6.79 19.50 -9.58
N THR A 56 5.79 18.62 -9.53
CA THR A 56 5.80 17.41 -8.69
C THR A 56 5.71 16.15 -9.53
N LYS A 57 5.70 16.29 -10.86
CA LYS A 57 5.40 15.21 -11.79
C LYS A 57 6.35 14.04 -11.61
N LYS A 58 7.64 14.29 -11.73
CA LYS A 58 8.67 13.25 -11.63
C LYS A 58 8.60 12.48 -10.30
N ILE A 59 8.45 13.18 -9.19
CA ILE A 59 8.39 12.56 -7.85
C ILE A 59 7.15 11.68 -7.71
N ASN A 60 5.99 12.19 -8.12
CA ASN A 60 4.72 11.47 -8.02
C ASN A 60 4.68 10.23 -8.93
N ASP A 61 5.27 10.31 -10.12
CA ASP A 61 5.37 9.19 -11.07
C ASP A 61 6.27 8.07 -10.49
N TYR A 62 7.39 8.42 -9.87
CA TYR A 62 8.24 7.44 -9.18
C TYR A 62 7.56 6.84 -7.95
N LYS A 63 6.88 7.65 -7.13
CA LYS A 63 6.11 7.14 -5.98
C LYS A 63 5.06 6.13 -6.43
N TYR A 64 4.28 6.47 -7.46
CA TYR A 64 3.30 5.56 -8.05
C TYR A 64 3.95 4.24 -8.47
N THR A 65 5.02 4.32 -9.26
CA THR A 65 5.70 3.15 -9.82
C THR A 65 6.31 2.24 -8.74
N GLN A 66 6.87 2.82 -7.67
CA GLN A 66 7.45 2.05 -6.57
C GLN A 66 6.37 1.40 -5.70
N ILE A 67 5.31 2.13 -5.33
CA ILE A 67 4.22 1.57 -4.52
C ILE A 67 3.45 0.51 -5.29
N LYS A 68 3.19 0.73 -6.59
CA LYS A 68 2.57 -0.27 -7.47
C LYS A 68 3.37 -1.58 -7.45
N ARG A 69 4.69 -1.51 -7.69
CA ARG A 69 5.57 -2.70 -7.66
C ARG A 69 5.62 -3.38 -6.30
N ALA A 70 5.62 -2.63 -5.20
CA ALA A 70 5.58 -3.21 -3.86
C ALA A 70 4.28 -4.02 -3.66
N ILE A 71 3.12 -3.48 -4.06
CA ILE A 71 1.84 -4.20 -3.97
C ILE A 71 1.81 -5.44 -4.88
N GLU A 72 2.33 -5.32 -6.11
CA GLU A 72 2.26 -6.38 -7.14
C GLU A 72 3.28 -7.50 -6.98
N HIS A 73 4.40 -7.26 -6.30
CA HIS A 73 5.53 -8.20 -6.30
C HIS A 73 6.10 -8.50 -4.91
N ALA A 74 5.84 -7.69 -3.88
CA ALA A 74 6.36 -7.95 -2.54
C ALA A 74 5.36 -8.68 -1.62
N LEU A 75 4.14 -8.92 -2.08
CA LEU A 75 3.06 -9.50 -1.29
C LEU A 75 2.56 -10.82 -1.88
N ASP A 76 2.36 -11.80 -0.99
CA ASP A 76 1.60 -13.01 -1.30
C ASP A 76 0.13 -12.66 -1.64
N PRO A 77 -0.61 -13.53 -2.35
CA PRO A 77 -1.99 -13.23 -2.78
C PRO A 77 -2.92 -12.83 -1.63
N GLU A 78 -2.87 -13.55 -0.50
CA GLU A 78 -3.70 -13.25 0.68
C GLU A 78 -3.32 -11.90 1.35
N GLN A 79 -2.02 -11.63 1.46
CA GLN A 79 -1.50 -10.35 1.97
C GLN A 79 -1.94 -9.18 1.09
N ARG A 80 -1.85 -9.35 -0.23
CA ARG A 80 -2.31 -8.35 -1.20
C ARG A 80 -3.80 -8.09 -1.03
N GLU A 81 -4.62 -9.13 -0.89
CA GLU A 81 -6.05 -8.99 -0.69
C GLU A 81 -6.39 -8.24 0.61
N ILE A 82 -5.67 -8.53 1.71
CA ILE A 82 -5.80 -7.77 2.97
C ILE A 82 -5.49 -6.29 2.73
N ILE A 83 -4.38 -5.97 2.07
CA ILE A 83 -3.96 -4.58 1.80
C ILE A 83 -4.97 -3.86 0.89
N GLU A 84 -5.43 -4.52 -0.17
CA GLU A 84 -6.40 -3.96 -1.10
C GLU A 84 -7.72 -3.63 -0.41
N ARG A 85 -8.29 -4.58 0.36
CA ARG A 85 -9.55 -4.38 1.08
C ARG A 85 -9.42 -3.34 2.18
N LYS A 86 -8.29 -3.31 2.90
CA LYS A 86 -8.09 -2.43 4.05
C LYS A 86 -7.78 -0.98 3.64
N TYR A 87 -6.94 -0.78 2.64
CA TYR A 87 -6.33 0.52 2.35
C TYR A 87 -6.67 1.07 0.97
N LEU A 88 -6.92 0.21 -0.03
CA LEU A 88 -7.02 0.64 -1.44
C LEU A 88 -8.47 0.77 -1.95
N LYS A 89 -9.43 0.09 -1.33
CA LYS A 89 -10.87 0.29 -1.60
C LYS A 89 -11.37 1.63 -1.05
N SER A 90 -12.49 2.10 -1.60
CA SER A 90 -13.13 3.33 -1.13
C SER A 90 -13.66 3.16 0.30
N GLY A 91 -13.44 4.17 1.14
CA GLY A 91 -13.84 4.18 2.55
C GLY A 91 -12.82 3.53 3.51
N MET A 92 -12.92 3.88 4.79
CA MET A 92 -12.14 3.22 5.83
C MET A 92 -12.80 1.89 6.21
N VAL A 93 -12.13 0.78 5.91
CA VAL A 93 -12.60 -0.55 6.30
C VAL A 93 -11.94 -0.96 7.61
N SER A 94 -12.72 -1.40 8.60
CA SER A 94 -12.16 -1.88 9.87
C SER A 94 -11.46 -3.23 9.68
N ASP A 95 -10.49 -3.55 10.54
CA ASP A 95 -9.83 -4.87 10.52
C ASP A 95 -10.85 -6.01 10.72
N LYS A 96 -11.84 -5.78 11.60
CA LYS A 96 -12.97 -6.70 11.83
C LYS A 96 -13.71 -7.00 10.53
N ASN A 97 -13.99 -5.98 9.72
CA ASN A 97 -14.72 -6.14 8.47
C ASN A 97 -13.89 -6.87 7.41
N VAL A 98 -12.60 -6.52 7.25
CA VAL A 98 -11.72 -7.22 6.29
C VAL A 98 -11.61 -8.69 6.67
N LYS A 99 -11.32 -8.99 7.93
CA LYS A 99 -11.22 -10.35 8.45
C LYS A 99 -12.50 -11.15 8.22
N ALA A 100 -13.67 -10.57 8.53
CA ALA A 100 -14.96 -11.23 8.33
C ALA A 100 -15.24 -11.50 6.85
N GLN A 101 -14.95 -10.55 5.96
CA GLN A 101 -15.14 -10.72 4.51
C GLN A 101 -14.24 -11.80 3.89
N MET A 102 -13.08 -12.05 4.50
CA MET A 102 -12.12 -13.05 4.03
C MET A 102 -12.23 -14.38 4.78
N PHE A 103 -13.13 -14.51 5.76
CA PHE A 103 -13.30 -15.70 6.59
C PHE A 103 -12.00 -16.18 7.27
N LEU A 104 -11.14 -15.24 7.67
CA LEU A 104 -9.84 -15.56 8.27
C LEU A 104 -9.91 -15.71 9.80
N GLU A 105 -9.11 -16.63 10.31
CA GLU A 105 -8.83 -16.75 11.74
C GLU A 105 -8.12 -15.48 12.26
N ASN A 106 -8.32 -15.13 13.54
CA ASN A 106 -7.85 -13.90 14.12
C ASN A 106 -6.33 -13.75 14.11
N ASN A 107 -5.60 -14.72 14.63
CA ASN A 107 -4.15 -14.66 14.73
C ASN A 107 -3.52 -14.72 13.33
N TRP A 108 -4.06 -15.55 12.45
CA TRP A 108 -3.65 -15.60 11.05
C TRP A 108 -3.82 -14.26 10.34
N PHE A 109 -4.98 -13.62 10.46
CA PHE A 109 -5.23 -12.30 9.88
C PHE A 109 -4.20 -11.26 10.35
N TYR A 110 -3.93 -11.17 11.66
CA TYR A 110 -2.98 -10.18 12.19
C TYR A 110 -1.54 -10.50 11.81
N ALA A 111 -1.16 -11.77 11.72
CA ALA A 111 0.14 -12.20 11.23
C ALA A 111 0.33 -11.81 9.76
N GLN A 112 -0.62 -12.14 8.88
CA GLN A 112 -0.55 -11.80 7.46
C GLN A 112 -0.57 -10.29 7.22
N LYS A 113 -1.41 -9.56 7.96
CA LYS A 113 -1.42 -8.09 7.91
C LYS A 113 -0.07 -7.50 8.33
N LYS A 114 0.53 -8.00 9.42
CA LYS A 114 1.84 -7.54 9.89
C LYS A 114 2.91 -7.82 8.83
N ASN A 115 2.97 -9.03 8.30
CA ASN A 115 3.92 -9.42 7.25
C ASN A 115 3.77 -8.55 6.00
N ALA A 116 2.54 -8.28 5.55
CA ALA A 116 2.28 -7.41 4.41
C ALA A 116 2.79 -5.99 4.63
N ILE A 117 2.55 -5.41 5.81
CA ILE A 117 3.04 -4.08 6.17
C ILE A 117 4.57 -4.04 6.18
N MET A 118 5.22 -5.06 6.75
CA MET A 118 6.68 -5.14 6.79
C MET A 118 7.29 -5.29 5.40
N ALA A 119 6.71 -6.15 4.55
CA ALA A 119 7.16 -6.33 3.17
C ALA A 119 7.06 -5.03 2.36
N ILE A 120 5.96 -4.27 2.50
CA ILE A 120 5.82 -2.95 1.86
C ILE A 120 6.84 -1.97 2.43
N ALA A 121 7.01 -1.92 3.76
CA ALA A 121 7.96 -1.01 4.40
C ALA A 121 9.38 -1.23 3.90
N THR A 122 9.83 -2.49 3.82
CA THR A 122 11.14 -2.85 3.28
C THR A 122 11.24 -2.55 1.78
N ALA A 123 10.23 -2.91 0.99
CA ALA A 123 10.24 -2.64 -0.46
C ALA A 123 10.31 -1.15 -0.79
N LEU A 124 9.71 -0.31 0.05
CA LEU A 124 9.71 1.16 -0.07
C LEU A 124 10.82 1.85 0.72
N ARG A 125 11.69 1.09 1.39
CA ARG A 125 12.84 1.62 2.17
C ARG A 125 12.39 2.57 3.29
N ILE A 126 11.23 2.27 3.89
CA ILE A 126 10.76 2.92 5.13
C ILE A 126 11.56 2.37 6.33
N ILE A 127 12.02 1.13 6.21
CA ILE A 127 12.92 0.41 7.11
C ILE A 127 14.04 -0.26 6.33
#